data_AF-A0A914FP55-F1
#
_entry.id   AF-A0A914FP55-F1
#
_cell.length_a   1.000
_cell.length_b   1.000
_cell.length_c   1.000
_cell.angle_alpha   90.00
_cell.angle_beta   90.00
_cell.angle_gamma   90.00
#
_symmetry.space_group_name_H-M   'P 1'
#
loop_
_entity.id
_entity.type
_entity.pdbx_description
1 polymer ?
#
loop_
_entity_poly.entity_id
_entity_poly.type
_entity_poly.pdbx_seq_one_letter_code
_entity_poly.pdbx_strand_id
1 'polypeptide(L)'
;MDQKLLFNKLLQANDVKDKQLLNAKLQHANEIQKTEEENQKFQKQLEKMTTAFANMQVTNKKKIQELDQSRYKYVLDFKKEGFDDEMSEESDCDGNDSDEDYSLPPEPKRIRLEEKYPTEVWEQIIEKSEKGWKFSTIQAQHKKLSDRKEIQRMKQYLGTDGSKIQKFCDINLAVLRDFLNMRNELEEIHDRDLVDSALKAADELGLPTFKASEGWLHQFKKKNGIVSRKINAVVTKAQLGNQPELDTVIEEFRENMKVVIAEKRLEKVFNADQTGIKQEMISGRTLAIKGEKKIKAVVKRVNATTHSYTVQVLISAAGKLVLPVMVVFCEPKRPACFEQQLLPFKNIKAYSTNSGIMTSQLGITWLQDIYKPNAGENSVLMVDSWTGYRQAIDQDNGSVQVHILPPKSTSVAQPLDVYFNRPFKNFIRLLSCKIRRNFKEFDLSNREGMATLIDITIGQFSAPVFNAMIQYS
;
A
#
# COMPACT_ATOMS: atom_id res chain seq x y z
N MET A 1 17.52 31.30 16.21
CA MET A 1 18.66 31.92 16.95
C MET A 1 19.93 31.50 16.22
N ASP A 2 20.81 32.43 15.82
CA ASP A 2 21.94 32.10 14.93
C ASP A 2 22.95 31.16 15.62
N GLN A 3 23.04 29.91 15.15
CA GLN A 3 23.97 28.90 15.69
C GLN A 3 25.42 29.37 15.64
N LYS A 4 25.81 30.16 14.64
CA LYS A 4 27.15 30.76 14.58
C LYS A 4 27.37 31.72 15.73
N LEU A 5 26.37 32.50 16.11
CA LEU A 5 26.44 33.42 17.23
C LEU A 5 26.55 32.68 18.57
N LEU A 6 25.80 31.58 18.74
CA LEU A 6 25.90 30.71 19.93
C LEU A 6 27.26 30.01 20.03
N PHE A 7 27.77 29.49 18.93
CA PHE A 7 29.08 28.83 18.87
C PHE A 7 30.22 29.83 19.15
N ASN A 8 30.15 31.04 18.60
CA ASN A 8 31.13 32.10 18.89
C ASN A 8 31.09 32.54 20.36
N LYS A 9 29.90 32.64 20.96
CA LYS A 9 29.76 32.93 22.40
C LYS A 9 30.28 31.80 23.28
N LEU A 10 30.13 30.54 22.86
CA LEU A 10 30.67 29.39 23.56
C LEU A 10 32.21 29.41 23.58
N LEU A 11 32.83 29.79 22.46
CA LEU A 11 34.29 29.93 22.33
C LEU A 11 34.86 31.05 23.21
N GLN A 12 34.10 32.13 23.41
CA GLN A 12 34.52 33.30 24.20
C GLN A 12 34.18 33.19 25.70
N ALA A 13 33.35 32.24 26.10
CA ALA A 13 33.00 32.04 27.50
C ALA A 13 34.21 31.51 28.30
N ASN A 14 34.44 32.04 29.50
CA ASN A 14 35.54 31.63 30.39
C ASN A 14 35.06 30.79 31.59
N ASP A 15 33.79 30.91 31.98
CA ASP A 15 33.20 30.15 33.08
C ASP A 15 32.63 28.80 32.61
N VAL A 16 32.82 27.77 33.44
CA VAL A 16 32.45 26.38 33.14
C VAL A 16 30.94 26.21 33.10
N LYS A 17 30.20 26.90 33.99
CA LYS A 17 28.73 26.84 34.00
C LYS A 17 28.13 27.53 32.77
N ASP A 18 28.68 28.68 32.38
CA ASP A 18 28.25 29.38 31.15
C ASP A 18 28.54 28.55 29.90
N LYS A 19 29.70 27.88 29.82
CA LYS A 19 29.99 26.95 28.70
C LYS A 19 29.00 25.80 28.64
N GLN A 20 28.65 25.19 29.77
CA GLN A 20 27.65 24.11 29.80
C GLN A 20 26.28 24.59 29.32
N LEU A 21 25.85 25.78 29.76
CA LEU A 21 24.57 26.37 29.36
C LEU A 21 24.54 26.72 27.87
N LEU A 22 25.60 27.35 27.34
CA LEU A 22 25.71 27.68 25.92
C LEU A 22 25.79 26.42 25.05
N ASN A 23 26.43 25.35 25.53
CA ASN A 23 26.54 24.08 24.78
C ASN A 23 25.18 23.36 24.72
N ALA A 24 24.44 23.33 25.83
CA ALA A 24 23.08 22.80 25.87
C ALA A 24 22.13 23.58 24.93
N LYS A 25 22.25 24.92 24.91
CA LYS A 25 21.49 25.77 23.97
C LYS A 25 21.86 25.52 22.51
N LEU A 26 23.14 25.27 22.22
CA LEU A 26 23.61 24.96 20.86
C LEU A 26 23.12 23.57 20.41
N GLN A 27 23.17 22.55 21.28
CA GLN A 27 22.64 21.22 21.01
C GLN A 27 21.13 21.26 20.72
N HIS A 28 20.37 21.96 21.56
CA HIS A 28 18.94 22.13 21.36
C HIS A 28 18.63 22.87 20.04
N ALA A 29 19.39 23.91 19.70
CA ALA A 29 19.24 24.61 18.42
C ALA A 29 19.57 23.72 17.21
N ASN A 30 20.51 22.78 17.33
CA ASN A 30 20.83 21.82 16.27
C ASN A 30 19.74 20.75 16.12
N GLU A 31 19.14 20.29 17.22
CA GLU A 31 18.04 19.33 17.21
C GLU A 31 16.77 19.93 16.58
N ILE A 32 16.42 21.17 16.92
CA ILE A 32 15.30 21.90 16.29
C ILE A 32 15.50 21.97 14.77
N GLN A 33 16.69 22.36 14.30
CA GLN A 33 16.97 22.42 12.87
C GLN A 33 16.85 21.04 12.19
N LYS A 34 17.32 19.97 12.84
CA LYS A 34 17.18 18.61 12.31
C LYS A 34 15.71 18.19 12.20
N THR A 35 14.89 18.48 13.21
CA THR A 35 13.45 18.20 13.19
C THR A 35 12.71 19.05 12.15
N GLU A 36 13.11 20.31 11.95
CA GLU A 36 12.59 21.16 10.88
C GLU A 36 12.95 20.60 9.49
N GLU A 37 14.17 20.09 9.31
CA GLU A 37 14.60 19.43 8.07
C GLU A 37 13.84 18.13 7.80
N GLU A 38 13.55 17.33 8.83
CA GLU A 38 12.74 16.10 8.73
C GLU A 38 11.26 16.40 8.44
N ASN A 39 10.68 17.40 9.11
CA ASN A 39 9.33 17.89 8.81
C ASN A 39 9.24 18.45 7.39
N GLN A 40 10.24 19.21 6.93
CA GLN A 40 10.30 19.64 5.54
C GLN A 40 10.43 18.46 4.57
N LYS A 41 11.15 17.38 4.92
CA LYS A 41 11.19 16.16 4.10
C LYS A 41 9.84 15.48 4.03
N PHE A 42 9.11 15.40 5.14
CA PHE A 42 7.77 14.82 5.19
C PHE A 42 6.76 15.66 4.41
N GLN A 43 6.74 16.98 4.60
CA GLN A 43 5.92 17.91 3.83
C GLN A 43 6.24 17.81 2.34
N LYS A 44 7.53 17.75 1.96
CA LYS A 44 7.94 17.48 0.57
C LYS A 44 7.47 16.11 0.06
N GLN A 45 7.35 15.08 0.90
CA GLN A 45 6.80 13.78 0.49
C GLN A 45 5.28 13.84 0.29
N LEU A 46 4.56 14.53 1.19
CA LEU A 46 3.12 14.73 1.08
C LEU A 46 2.79 15.57 -0.16
N GLU A 47 3.48 16.70 -0.35
CA GLU A 47 3.41 17.52 -1.57
C GLU A 47 3.73 16.69 -2.80
N LYS A 48 4.76 15.82 -2.78
CA LYS A 48 5.06 14.91 -3.90
C LYS A 48 3.92 13.94 -4.18
N MET A 49 3.24 13.39 -3.16
CA MET A 49 2.10 12.49 -3.36
C MET A 49 0.87 13.23 -3.90
N THR A 50 0.53 14.38 -3.33
CA THR A 50 -0.57 15.24 -3.78
C THR A 50 -0.31 15.75 -5.20
N THR A 51 0.93 16.18 -5.47
CA THR A 51 1.39 16.59 -6.81
C THR A 51 1.38 15.40 -7.77
N ALA A 52 1.78 14.19 -7.34
CA ALA A 52 1.70 13.00 -8.18
C ALA A 52 0.26 12.62 -8.52
N PHE A 53 -0.67 12.77 -7.58
CA PHE A 53 -2.09 12.54 -7.81
C PHE A 53 -2.70 13.60 -8.74
N ALA A 54 -2.45 14.88 -8.48
CA ALA A 54 -2.86 15.97 -9.36
C ALA A 54 -2.24 15.82 -10.77
N ASN A 55 -0.96 15.47 -10.85
CA ASN A 55 -0.28 15.19 -12.11
C ASN A 55 -0.84 13.94 -12.78
N MET A 56 -1.24 12.90 -12.04
CA MET A 56 -1.92 11.73 -12.60
C MET A 56 -3.26 12.16 -13.19
N GLN A 57 -4.08 12.93 -12.48
CA GLN A 57 -5.36 13.44 -13.01
C GLN A 57 -5.16 14.34 -14.23
N VAL A 58 -4.17 15.23 -14.20
CA VAL A 58 -3.80 16.09 -15.34
C VAL A 58 -3.26 15.25 -16.50
N THR A 59 -2.43 14.26 -16.24
CA THR A 59 -1.86 13.35 -17.26
C THR A 59 -2.96 12.48 -17.86
N ASN A 60 -3.87 11.96 -17.04
CA ASN A 60 -5.03 11.18 -17.49
C ASN A 60 -5.95 12.07 -18.32
N LYS A 61 -6.24 13.29 -17.87
CA LYS A 61 -7.05 14.27 -18.62
C LYS A 61 -6.38 14.66 -19.94
N LYS A 62 -5.07 14.87 -19.94
CA LYS A 62 -4.27 15.14 -21.14
C LYS A 62 -4.25 13.93 -22.07
N LYS A 63 -4.06 12.71 -21.55
CA LYS A 63 -4.19 11.47 -22.32
C LYS A 63 -5.58 11.35 -22.93
N ILE A 64 -6.65 11.60 -22.17
CA ILE A 64 -8.03 11.59 -22.69
C ILE A 64 -8.19 12.61 -23.82
N GLN A 65 -7.67 13.83 -23.67
CA GLN A 65 -7.67 14.87 -24.71
C GLN A 65 -6.80 14.51 -25.93
N GLU A 66 -5.65 13.87 -25.71
CA GLU A 66 -4.76 13.38 -26.77
C GLU A 66 -5.37 12.19 -27.51
N LEU A 67 -6.10 11.29 -26.83
CA LEU A 67 -6.83 10.17 -27.42
C LEU A 67 -7.91 10.69 -28.39
N ASP A 68 -8.60 11.78 -28.06
CA ASP A 68 -9.55 12.46 -28.96
C ASP A 68 -8.89 13.03 -30.22
N GLN A 69 -7.64 13.49 -30.11
CA GLN A 69 -6.88 14.09 -31.22
C GLN A 69 -6.06 13.05 -32.02
N SER A 70 -5.81 11.87 -31.46
CA SER A 70 -4.79 10.92 -31.94
C SER A 70 -5.34 9.60 -32.49
N ARG A 71 -6.62 9.52 -32.85
CA ARG A 71 -7.21 8.34 -33.52
C ARG A 71 -6.31 7.82 -34.65
N TYR A 72 -5.67 8.71 -35.40
CA TYR A 72 -4.74 8.38 -36.48
C TYR A 72 -3.37 7.83 -36.02
N LYS A 73 -2.81 8.34 -34.91
CA LYS A 73 -1.50 7.91 -34.37
C LYS A 73 -1.59 6.56 -33.66
N TYR A 74 -2.68 6.32 -32.93
CA TYR A 74 -2.93 5.03 -32.28
C TYR A 74 -3.08 3.91 -33.31
N VAL A 75 -3.78 4.16 -34.42
CA VAL A 75 -3.89 3.23 -35.57
C VAL A 75 -2.53 2.96 -36.24
N LEU A 76 -1.64 3.96 -36.33
CA LEU A 76 -0.29 3.79 -36.90
C LEU A 76 0.63 2.94 -36.01
N ASP A 77 0.59 3.13 -34.69
CA ASP A 77 1.37 2.31 -33.76
C ASP A 77 0.82 0.88 -33.66
N PHE A 78 -0.51 0.71 -33.78
CA PHE A 78 -1.15 -0.60 -33.88
C PHE A 78 -0.77 -1.36 -35.18
N LYS A 79 -0.58 -0.64 -36.29
CA LYS A 79 -0.14 -1.22 -37.57
C LYS A 79 1.31 -1.72 -37.53
N LYS A 80 2.21 -1.02 -36.83
CA LYS A 80 3.65 -1.36 -36.75
C LYS A 80 3.98 -2.62 -35.94
N GLU A 81 3.12 -3.03 -35.03
CA GLU A 81 3.46 -4.03 -33.99
C GLU A 81 3.06 -5.49 -34.32
N GLY A 82 2.38 -5.77 -35.45
CA GLY A 82 2.17 -7.15 -35.91
C GLY A 82 1.41 -8.06 -34.93
N PHE A 83 0.10 -7.89 -34.85
CA PHE A 83 -0.86 -8.75 -34.13
C PHE A 83 -1.28 -9.98 -34.96
N ASP A 84 -1.17 -11.17 -34.37
CA ASP A 84 -1.63 -12.46 -34.92
C ASP A 84 -3.05 -12.77 -34.41
N ASP A 85 -4.00 -12.95 -35.34
CA ASP A 85 -5.34 -13.48 -35.07
C ASP A 85 -5.28 -15.01 -35.20
N GLU A 86 -5.13 -15.74 -34.10
CA GLU A 86 -5.61 -17.13 -34.03
C GLU A 86 -6.78 -17.24 -33.05
N MET A 87 -7.93 -17.63 -33.61
CA MET A 87 -9.04 -18.23 -32.89
C MET A 87 -8.58 -19.61 -32.41
N SER A 88 -8.22 -19.73 -31.13
CA SER A 88 -8.04 -21.04 -30.49
C SER A 88 -9.35 -21.48 -29.83
N GLU A 89 -9.77 -22.70 -30.14
CA GLU A 89 -10.86 -23.42 -29.51
C GLU A 89 -10.57 -23.71 -28.02
N GLU A 90 -11.66 -23.99 -27.30
CA GLU A 90 -11.86 -24.09 -25.86
C GLU A 90 -10.74 -24.72 -25.02
N SER A 91 -10.51 -24.15 -23.84
CA SER A 91 -10.31 -24.92 -22.61
C SER A 91 -10.79 -24.13 -21.40
N ASP A 92 -11.88 -24.59 -20.78
CA ASP A 92 -12.30 -24.15 -19.45
C ASP A 92 -11.19 -24.41 -18.43
N CYS A 93 -10.69 -23.35 -17.78
CA CYS A 93 -10.17 -23.49 -16.41
C CYS A 93 -10.12 -22.15 -15.66
N ASP A 94 -10.63 -22.22 -14.42
CA ASP A 94 -10.79 -21.17 -13.43
C ASP A 94 -9.61 -20.21 -13.27
N GLY A 95 -9.96 -18.94 -13.09
CA GLY A 95 -9.05 -17.85 -12.79
C GLY A 95 -8.12 -18.16 -11.61
N ASN A 96 -6.83 -17.96 -11.85
CA ASN A 96 -5.87 -17.67 -10.80
C ASN A 96 -4.75 -16.80 -11.35
N ASP A 97 -4.47 -15.76 -10.56
CA ASP A 97 -3.24 -14.97 -10.56
C ASP A 97 -2.00 -15.82 -10.90
N SER A 98 -1.33 -15.48 -11.98
CA SER A 98 0.09 -15.78 -12.12
C SER A 98 0.80 -14.69 -12.92
N ASP A 99 1.57 -13.89 -12.19
CA ASP A 99 2.75 -13.20 -12.71
C ASP A 99 3.80 -14.28 -13.06
N GLU A 100 4.05 -14.54 -14.34
CA GLU A 100 5.34 -15.04 -14.81
C GLU A 100 5.52 -14.80 -16.32
N ASP A 101 6.62 -14.13 -16.65
CA ASP A 101 7.06 -13.72 -17.99
C ASP A 101 7.49 -14.95 -18.80
N TYR A 102 6.59 -15.44 -19.66
CA TYR A 102 6.87 -16.52 -20.62
C TYR A 102 6.97 -15.92 -22.03
N SER A 103 8.19 -15.62 -22.47
CA SER A 103 8.42 -15.24 -23.88
C SER A 103 8.40 -16.48 -24.75
N LEU A 104 7.28 -16.69 -25.46
CA LEU A 104 7.23 -17.62 -26.59
C LEU A 104 8.18 -17.14 -27.70
N PRO A 105 8.85 -18.04 -28.43
CA PRO A 105 9.68 -17.66 -29.57
C PRO A 105 8.81 -16.92 -30.62
N PRO A 106 9.31 -15.84 -31.24
CA PRO A 106 8.53 -15.08 -32.21
C PRO A 106 8.23 -15.95 -33.43
N GLU A 107 6.96 -16.13 -33.75
CA GLU A 107 6.55 -16.74 -35.00
C GLU A 107 7.02 -15.90 -36.21
N PRO A 108 7.26 -16.54 -37.37
CA PRO A 108 7.69 -15.83 -38.56
C PRO A 108 6.63 -14.82 -39.02
N LYS A 109 6.97 -13.53 -38.99
CA LYS A 109 6.11 -12.41 -39.41
C LYS A 109 5.49 -12.65 -40.80
N ARG A 110 4.17 -12.88 -40.86
CA ARG A 110 3.41 -12.83 -42.13
C ARG A 110 3.17 -11.37 -42.53
N ILE A 111 3.62 -10.98 -43.72
CA ILE A 111 3.46 -9.62 -44.27
C ILE A 111 1.97 -9.33 -44.53
N ARG A 112 1.44 -8.27 -43.91
CA ARG A 112 0.01 -7.90 -43.95
C ARG A 112 -0.37 -7.23 -45.27
N LEU A 113 -1.64 -7.33 -45.68
CA LEU A 113 -2.13 -6.80 -46.97
C LEU A 113 -1.96 -5.28 -47.08
N GLU A 114 -2.21 -4.57 -45.98
CA GLU A 114 -2.13 -3.11 -45.83
C GLU A 114 -0.68 -2.60 -45.92
N GLU A 115 0.31 -3.47 -45.71
CA GLU A 115 1.74 -3.18 -45.84
C GLU A 115 2.25 -3.47 -47.26
N LYS A 116 1.50 -4.25 -48.05
CA LYS A 116 1.88 -4.60 -49.42
C LYS A 116 1.61 -3.45 -50.39
N TYR A 117 0.46 -2.78 -50.29
CA TYR A 117 0.06 -1.67 -51.18
C TYR A 117 -0.84 -0.63 -50.48
N PRO A 118 -0.76 0.67 -50.87
CA PRO A 118 -1.72 1.72 -50.48
C PRO A 118 -3.15 1.44 -50.97
N THR A 119 -4.15 2.05 -50.32
CA THR A 119 -5.58 1.86 -50.63
C THR A 119 -5.93 2.24 -52.08
N GLU A 120 -5.31 3.29 -52.65
CA GLU A 120 -5.56 3.67 -54.07
C GLU A 120 -5.11 2.58 -55.06
N VAL A 121 -4.08 1.81 -54.68
CA VAL A 121 -3.58 0.70 -55.49
C VAL A 121 -4.51 -0.52 -55.37
N TRP A 122 -5.23 -0.67 -54.26
CA TRP A 122 -6.24 -1.72 -54.10
C TRP A 122 -7.41 -1.51 -55.05
N GLU A 123 -7.90 -0.27 -55.18
CA GLU A 123 -8.96 0.11 -56.11
C GLU A 123 -8.59 -0.24 -57.55
N GLN A 124 -7.34 0.06 -57.97
CA GLN A 124 -6.85 -0.28 -59.30
C GLN A 124 -6.74 -1.79 -59.54
N ILE A 125 -6.29 -2.56 -58.54
CA ILE A 125 -6.20 -4.03 -58.61
C ILE A 125 -7.60 -4.65 -58.74
N ILE A 126 -8.56 -4.13 -57.97
CA ILE A 126 -9.96 -4.56 -57.98
C ILE A 126 -10.62 -4.25 -59.31
N GLU A 127 -10.46 -3.02 -59.82
CA GLU A 127 -11.03 -2.57 -61.09
C GLU A 127 -10.52 -3.41 -62.26
N LYS A 128 -9.22 -3.72 -62.31
CA LYS A 128 -8.63 -4.61 -63.32
C LYS A 128 -9.16 -6.04 -63.21
N SER A 129 -9.34 -6.54 -61.99
CA SER A 129 -9.95 -7.85 -61.76
C SER A 129 -11.41 -7.90 -62.18
N GLU A 130 -12.16 -6.80 -62.06
CA GLU A 130 -13.56 -6.70 -62.48
C GLU A 130 -13.70 -6.55 -64.00
N LYS A 131 -12.76 -5.88 -64.65
CA LYS A 131 -12.62 -5.80 -66.10
C LYS A 131 -12.17 -7.11 -66.77
N GLY A 132 -12.09 -8.21 -66.03
CA GLY A 132 -11.83 -9.56 -66.56
C GLY A 132 -10.36 -9.88 -66.84
N TRP A 133 -9.41 -9.12 -66.30
CA TRP A 133 -7.98 -9.40 -66.49
C TRP A 133 -7.57 -10.71 -65.81
N LYS A 134 -6.66 -11.47 -66.44
CA LYS A 134 -6.11 -12.70 -65.85
C LYS A 134 -5.28 -12.38 -64.61
N PHE A 135 -5.38 -13.22 -63.57
CA PHE A 135 -4.64 -13.03 -62.32
C PHE A 135 -3.13 -12.94 -62.53
N SER A 136 -2.56 -13.74 -63.44
CA SER A 136 -1.14 -13.68 -63.80
C SER A 136 -0.71 -12.31 -64.32
N THR A 137 -1.57 -11.62 -65.07
CA THR A 137 -1.31 -10.25 -65.57
C THR A 137 -1.35 -9.23 -64.43
N ILE A 138 -2.30 -9.37 -63.51
CA ILE A 138 -2.43 -8.51 -62.33
C ILE A 138 -1.23 -8.72 -61.39
N GLN A 139 -0.82 -9.98 -61.15
CA GLN A 139 0.32 -10.34 -60.32
C GLN A 139 1.65 -9.88 -60.92
N ALA A 140 1.81 -9.91 -62.25
CA ALA A 140 3.01 -9.39 -62.91
C ALA A 140 3.20 -7.88 -62.69
N GLN A 141 2.11 -7.12 -62.66
CA GLN A 141 2.12 -5.68 -62.36
C GLN A 141 2.27 -5.40 -60.85
N HIS A 142 1.73 -6.30 -60.02
CA HIS A 142 1.70 -6.18 -58.57
C HIS A 142 2.39 -7.38 -57.91
N LYS A 143 3.74 -7.44 -57.99
CA LYS A 143 4.56 -8.58 -57.56
C LYS A 143 4.38 -9.04 -56.10
N LYS A 144 3.94 -8.17 -55.19
CA LYS A 144 3.65 -8.52 -53.78
C LYS A 144 2.30 -9.23 -53.59
N LEU A 145 1.46 -9.29 -54.62
CA LEU A 145 0.17 -9.98 -54.60
C LEU A 145 0.42 -11.48 -54.74
N SER A 146 0.04 -12.24 -53.72
CA SER A 146 0.37 -13.65 -53.58
C SER A 146 -0.76 -14.56 -54.06
N ASP A 147 -2.02 -14.20 -53.84
CA ASP A 147 -3.18 -15.06 -54.13
C ASP A 147 -4.40 -14.24 -54.61
N ARG A 148 -5.26 -14.85 -55.44
CA ARG A 148 -6.55 -14.29 -55.90
C ARG A 148 -7.51 -14.03 -54.74
N LYS A 149 -7.40 -14.79 -53.65
CA LYS A 149 -8.15 -14.56 -52.40
C LYS A 149 -7.84 -13.20 -51.77
N GLU A 150 -6.65 -12.64 -52.00
CA GLU A 150 -6.29 -11.31 -51.51
C GLU A 150 -7.12 -10.21 -52.18
N ILE A 151 -7.43 -10.34 -53.48
CA ILE A 151 -8.29 -9.40 -54.22
C ILE A 151 -9.71 -9.41 -53.64
N GLN A 152 -10.25 -10.59 -53.30
CA GLN A 152 -11.57 -10.71 -52.67
C GLN A 152 -11.60 -10.06 -51.27
N ARG A 153 -10.53 -10.22 -50.49
CA ARG A 153 -10.37 -9.53 -49.20
C ARG A 153 -10.31 -8.01 -49.38
N MET A 154 -9.53 -7.52 -50.34
CA MET A 154 -9.46 -6.08 -50.67
C MET A 154 -10.85 -5.51 -51.02
N LYS A 155 -11.68 -6.25 -51.77
CA LYS A 155 -13.07 -5.85 -52.07
C LYS A 155 -13.95 -5.76 -50.81
N GLN A 156 -13.85 -6.75 -49.92
CA GLN A 156 -14.56 -6.71 -48.64
C GLN A 156 -14.10 -5.55 -47.75
N TYR A 157 -12.81 -5.19 -47.82
CA TYR A 157 -12.25 -4.06 -47.08
C TYR A 157 -12.78 -2.70 -47.55
N LEU A 158 -12.94 -2.48 -48.87
CA LEU A 158 -13.49 -1.23 -49.40
C LEU A 158 -15.01 -1.08 -49.18
N GLY A 159 -15.72 -2.19 -48.97
CA GLY A 159 -17.16 -2.21 -48.74
C GLY A 159 -17.61 -2.11 -47.27
N THR A 160 -16.69 -1.96 -46.31
CA THR A 160 -17.00 -1.87 -44.87
C THR A 160 -16.47 -0.58 -44.25
N ASP A 161 -17.18 -0.02 -43.25
CA ASP A 161 -16.82 1.23 -42.54
C ASP A 161 -15.54 1.11 -41.68
N GLY A 162 -14.38 0.91 -42.33
CA GLY A 162 -13.06 0.87 -41.71
C GLY A 162 -12.47 -0.52 -41.52
N SER A 163 -11.13 -0.58 -41.42
CA SER A 163 -10.38 -1.85 -41.27
C SER A 163 -10.63 -2.49 -39.90
N LYS A 164 -10.49 -3.82 -39.80
CA LYS A 164 -10.52 -4.56 -38.52
C LYS A 164 -9.59 -3.94 -37.47
N ILE A 165 -8.43 -3.46 -37.91
CA ILE A 165 -7.44 -2.78 -37.06
C ILE A 165 -8.00 -1.48 -36.49
N GLN A 166 -8.68 -0.69 -37.30
CA GLN A 166 -9.24 0.59 -36.86
C GLN A 166 -10.37 0.38 -35.85
N LYS A 167 -11.22 -0.61 -36.10
CA LYS A 167 -12.28 -1.02 -35.18
C LYS A 167 -11.74 -1.53 -33.83
N PHE A 168 -10.67 -2.32 -33.87
CA PHE A 168 -9.98 -2.80 -32.67
C PHE A 168 -9.26 -1.65 -31.92
N CYS A 169 -8.71 -0.68 -32.64
CA CYS A 169 -8.15 0.53 -32.05
C CYS A 169 -9.24 1.33 -31.34
N ASP A 170 -10.39 1.54 -31.98
CA ASP A 170 -11.50 2.29 -31.43
C ASP A 170 -12.02 1.63 -30.12
N ILE A 171 -12.10 0.29 -30.06
CA ILE A 171 -12.41 -0.45 -28.81
C ILE A 171 -11.35 -0.18 -27.73
N ASN A 172 -10.06 -0.38 -28.04
CA ASN A 172 -9.01 -0.17 -27.02
C ASN A 172 -8.96 1.27 -26.50
N LEU A 173 -9.23 2.26 -27.36
CA LEU A 173 -9.30 3.67 -26.97
C LEU A 173 -10.47 3.93 -26.02
N ALA A 174 -11.64 3.35 -26.30
CA ALA A 174 -12.80 3.43 -25.42
C ALA A 174 -12.52 2.81 -24.05
N VAL A 175 -11.97 1.59 -24.01
CA VAL A 175 -11.63 0.90 -22.75
C VAL A 175 -10.58 1.68 -21.96
N LEU A 176 -9.57 2.24 -22.63
CA LEU A 176 -8.55 3.04 -21.96
C LEU A 176 -9.16 4.32 -21.36
N ARG A 177 -10.08 4.98 -22.07
CA ARG A 177 -10.80 6.14 -21.55
C ARG A 177 -11.61 5.76 -20.32
N ASP A 178 -12.38 4.69 -20.38
CA ASP A 178 -13.20 4.21 -19.26
C ASP A 178 -12.34 3.88 -18.05
N PHE A 179 -11.22 3.17 -18.26
CA PHE A 179 -10.23 2.90 -17.22
C PHE A 179 -9.72 4.18 -16.56
N LEU A 180 -9.33 5.19 -17.34
CA LEU A 180 -8.81 6.45 -16.80
C LEU A 180 -9.88 7.21 -16.01
N ASN A 181 -11.14 7.16 -16.45
CA ASN A 181 -12.27 7.76 -15.73
C ASN A 181 -12.52 7.06 -14.38
N MET A 182 -12.64 5.73 -14.37
CA MET A 182 -12.79 4.93 -13.15
C MET A 182 -11.64 5.19 -12.16
N ARG A 183 -10.39 5.32 -12.67
CA ARG A 183 -9.23 5.67 -11.83
C ARG A 183 -9.28 7.09 -11.27
N ASN A 184 -9.81 8.06 -12.01
CA ASN A 184 -9.98 9.43 -11.51
C ASN A 184 -11.02 9.49 -10.39
N GLU A 185 -12.01 8.59 -10.42
CA GLU A 185 -13.01 8.42 -9.35
C GLU A 185 -12.53 7.54 -8.19
N LEU A 186 -11.29 7.04 -8.24
CA LEU A 186 -10.69 6.13 -7.25
C LEU A 186 -11.44 4.81 -7.08
N GLU A 187 -12.11 4.35 -8.14
CA GLU A 187 -12.81 3.07 -8.13
C GLU A 187 -11.85 1.88 -8.06
N GLU A 188 -12.37 0.79 -7.51
CA GLU A 188 -11.75 -0.52 -7.56
C GLU A 188 -11.96 -1.08 -8.96
N ILE A 189 -10.87 -1.42 -9.66
CA ILE A 189 -10.91 -1.90 -11.03
C ILE A 189 -10.24 -3.26 -11.09
N HIS A 190 -10.95 -4.22 -11.66
CA HIS A 190 -10.52 -5.57 -11.94
C HIS A 190 -10.48 -5.85 -13.45
N ASP A 191 -9.86 -6.97 -13.79
CA ASP A 191 -9.78 -7.48 -15.16
C ASP A 191 -11.17 -7.63 -15.80
N ARG A 192 -12.20 -7.99 -15.03
CA ARG A 192 -13.58 -8.10 -15.48
C ARG A 192 -14.15 -6.76 -15.96
N ASP A 193 -13.85 -5.66 -15.26
CA ASP A 193 -14.37 -4.34 -15.61
C ASP A 193 -13.81 -3.85 -16.97
N LEU A 194 -12.55 -4.20 -17.26
CA LEU A 194 -11.93 -3.92 -18.56
C LEU A 194 -12.55 -4.76 -19.68
N VAL A 195 -12.88 -6.03 -19.39
CA VAL A 195 -13.59 -6.92 -20.32
C VAL A 195 -15.00 -6.40 -20.61
N ASP A 196 -15.75 -6.04 -19.57
CA ASP A 196 -17.12 -5.52 -19.69
C ASP A 196 -17.15 -4.19 -20.47
N SER A 197 -16.20 -3.28 -20.19
CA SER A 197 -16.03 -2.03 -20.95
C SER A 197 -15.71 -2.32 -22.43
N ALA A 198 -14.90 -3.35 -22.72
CA ALA A 198 -14.55 -3.72 -24.10
C ALA A 198 -15.72 -4.30 -24.88
N LEU A 199 -16.53 -5.16 -24.24
CA LEU A 199 -17.73 -5.73 -24.83
C LEU A 199 -18.78 -4.65 -25.09
N LYS A 200 -18.99 -3.74 -24.12
CA LYS A 200 -19.88 -2.60 -24.28
C LYS A 200 -19.44 -1.69 -25.44
N ALA A 201 -18.15 -1.36 -25.52
CA ALA A 201 -17.60 -0.58 -26.62
C ALA A 201 -17.76 -1.30 -27.97
N ALA A 202 -17.62 -2.62 -28.02
CA ALA A 202 -17.84 -3.41 -29.23
C ALA A 202 -19.31 -3.39 -29.68
N ASP A 203 -20.26 -3.49 -28.75
CA ASP A 203 -21.69 -3.41 -29.04
C ASP A 203 -22.08 -2.03 -29.57
N GLU A 204 -21.60 -0.95 -28.95
CA GLU A 204 -21.83 0.43 -29.38
C GLU A 204 -21.24 0.71 -30.78
N LEU A 205 -20.14 0.03 -31.13
CA LEU A 205 -19.49 0.13 -32.45
C LEU A 205 -20.04 -0.86 -33.49
N GLY A 206 -21.05 -1.66 -33.14
CA GLY A 206 -21.67 -2.64 -34.05
C GLY A 206 -20.76 -3.80 -34.42
N LEU A 207 -19.96 -4.30 -33.47
CA LEU A 207 -18.94 -5.34 -33.64
C LEU A 207 -19.27 -6.62 -32.86
N PRO A 208 -20.34 -7.36 -33.22
CA PRO A 208 -20.82 -8.51 -32.45
C PRO A 208 -19.88 -9.73 -32.47
N THR A 209 -18.79 -9.67 -33.24
CA THR A 209 -17.79 -10.75 -33.35
C THR A 209 -16.57 -10.53 -32.48
N PHE A 210 -16.44 -9.35 -31.85
CA PHE A 210 -15.32 -9.07 -30.96
C PHE A 210 -15.44 -9.93 -29.70
N LYS A 211 -14.31 -10.53 -29.29
CA LYS A 211 -14.18 -11.27 -28.05
C LYS A 211 -13.09 -10.62 -27.21
N ALA A 212 -13.44 -10.19 -26.01
CA ALA A 212 -12.49 -9.72 -25.01
C ALA A 212 -11.76 -10.92 -24.37
N SER A 213 -10.90 -11.58 -25.14
CA SER A 213 -10.14 -12.75 -24.69
C SER A 213 -9.07 -12.41 -23.64
N GLU A 214 -8.58 -13.40 -22.91
CA GLU A 214 -7.47 -13.21 -21.97
C GLU A 214 -6.20 -12.68 -22.66
N GLY A 215 -5.93 -13.16 -23.88
CA GLY A 215 -4.81 -12.68 -24.69
C GLY A 215 -4.96 -11.20 -25.08
N TRP A 216 -6.18 -10.77 -25.44
CA TRP A 216 -6.48 -9.36 -25.68
C TRP A 216 -6.22 -8.52 -24.43
N LEU A 217 -6.76 -8.95 -23.29
CA LEU A 217 -6.66 -8.25 -22.02
C LEU A 217 -5.20 -8.11 -21.55
N HIS A 218 -4.41 -9.18 -21.66
CA HIS A 218 -2.99 -9.17 -21.34
C HIS A 218 -2.24 -8.14 -22.18
N GLN A 219 -2.44 -8.13 -23.50
CA GLN A 219 -1.79 -7.19 -24.40
C GLN A 219 -2.25 -5.74 -24.15
N PHE A 220 -3.54 -5.52 -23.90
CA PHE A 220 -4.09 -4.21 -23.56
C PHE A 220 -3.43 -3.65 -22.29
N LYS A 221 -3.34 -4.46 -21.22
CA LYS A 221 -2.68 -4.05 -19.97
C LYS A 221 -1.21 -3.74 -20.19
N LYS A 222 -0.48 -4.62 -20.89
CA LYS A 222 0.95 -4.45 -21.20
C LYS A 222 1.22 -3.17 -21.99
N LYS A 223 0.44 -2.91 -23.04
CA LYS A 223 0.61 -1.72 -23.90
C LYS A 223 0.36 -0.41 -23.17
N ASN A 224 -0.60 -0.40 -22.24
CA ASN A 224 -0.98 0.78 -21.49
C ASN A 224 -0.27 0.91 -20.14
N GLY A 225 0.62 -0.03 -19.79
CA GLY A 225 1.36 -0.04 -18.52
C GLY A 225 0.46 -0.27 -17.29
N ILE A 226 -0.66 -0.99 -17.46
CA ILE A 226 -1.60 -1.30 -16.40
C ILE A 226 -1.12 -2.56 -15.66
N VAL A 227 -0.98 -2.46 -14.34
CA VAL A 227 -0.53 -3.56 -13.47
C VAL A 227 -1.40 -3.64 -12.23
N SER A 228 -1.57 -4.85 -11.69
CA SER A 228 -2.28 -5.03 -10.42
C SER A 228 -1.44 -4.46 -9.27
N ARG A 229 -2.10 -3.70 -8.38
CA ARG A 229 -1.49 -3.08 -7.20
C ARG A 229 -2.40 -3.30 -6.00
N LYS A 230 -1.80 -3.59 -4.85
CA LYS A 230 -2.52 -3.66 -3.58
C LYS A 230 -3.10 -2.29 -3.22
N ILE A 231 -4.37 -2.25 -2.85
CA ILE A 231 -5.01 -1.06 -2.27
C ILE A 231 -4.35 -0.77 -0.91
N ASN A 232 -3.77 0.43 -0.78
CA ASN A 232 -3.03 0.85 0.41
C ASN A 232 -3.88 1.69 1.38
N ALA A 233 -4.99 2.27 0.91
CA ALA A 233 -5.91 3.07 1.71
C ALA A 233 -7.33 2.99 1.13
N VAL A 234 -8.33 2.94 2.02
CA VAL A 234 -9.75 3.01 1.67
C VAL A 234 -10.29 4.33 2.22
N VAL A 235 -10.85 5.15 1.34
CA VAL A 235 -11.39 6.47 1.70
C VAL A 235 -12.84 6.58 1.24
N THR A 236 -13.67 7.20 2.07
CA THR A 236 -15.06 7.53 1.71
C THR A 236 -15.12 8.85 0.94
N LYS A 237 -16.15 9.03 0.10
CA LYS A 237 -16.35 10.31 -0.64
C LYS A 237 -16.46 11.51 0.31
N ALA A 238 -17.06 11.35 1.49
CA ALA A 238 -17.12 12.40 2.52
C ALA A 238 -15.75 12.76 3.10
N GLN A 239 -14.84 11.80 3.26
CA GLN A 239 -13.47 12.08 3.73
C GLN A 239 -12.66 12.87 2.69
N LEU A 240 -12.84 12.59 1.39
CA LEU A 240 -12.16 13.33 0.32
C LEU A 240 -12.55 14.82 0.30
N GLY A 241 -13.81 15.15 0.61
CA GLY A 241 -14.28 16.54 0.69
C GLY A 241 -13.79 17.29 1.93
N ASN A 242 -13.61 16.60 3.06
CA ASN A 242 -13.23 17.20 4.34
C ASN A 242 -11.71 17.10 4.63
N GLN A 243 -10.93 16.53 3.72
CA GLN A 243 -9.49 16.32 3.88
C GLN A 243 -8.73 17.62 4.24
N PRO A 244 -8.98 18.78 3.60
CA PRO A 244 -8.23 20.01 3.90
C PRO A 244 -8.46 20.53 5.34
N GLU A 245 -9.69 20.38 5.84
CA GLU A 245 -10.05 20.76 7.21
C GLU A 245 -9.38 19.83 8.23
N LEU A 246 -9.39 18.53 7.96
CA LEU A 246 -8.71 17.54 8.79
C LEU A 246 -7.19 17.79 8.83
N ASP A 247 -6.58 18.07 7.68
CA ASP A 247 -5.15 18.35 7.59
C ASP A 247 -4.79 19.61 8.40
N THR A 248 -5.64 20.65 8.36
CA THR A 248 -5.46 21.87 9.16
C THR A 248 -5.48 21.57 10.66
N VAL A 249 -6.46 20.80 11.14
CA VAL A 249 -6.56 20.38 12.55
C VAL A 249 -5.36 19.54 12.99
N ILE A 250 -4.84 18.67 12.10
CA ILE A 250 -3.65 17.87 12.37
C ILE A 250 -2.41 18.75 12.49
N GLU A 251 -2.22 19.72 11.59
CA GLU A 251 -1.07 20.62 11.65
C GLU A 251 -1.13 21.54 12.88
N GLU A 252 -2.30 22.06 13.24
CA GLU A 252 -2.48 22.81 14.50
C GLU A 252 -2.12 21.96 15.72
N PHE A 253 -2.57 20.70 15.75
CA PHE A 253 -2.20 19.77 16.83
C PHE A 253 -0.68 19.53 16.89
N ARG A 254 -0.03 19.36 15.73
CA ARG A 254 1.42 19.17 15.65
C ARG A 254 2.18 20.39 16.17
N GLU A 255 1.78 21.60 15.78
CA GLU A 255 2.41 22.83 16.28
C GLU A 255 2.23 22.98 17.80
N ASN A 256 1.04 22.71 18.32
CA ASN A 256 0.79 22.71 19.76
C ASN A 256 1.67 21.69 20.50
N MET A 257 1.78 20.47 19.95
CA MET A 257 2.63 19.44 20.54
C MET A 257 4.11 19.79 20.51
N LYS A 258 4.61 20.49 19.49
CA LYS A 258 6.01 20.97 19.47
C LYS A 258 6.30 21.89 20.65
N VAL A 259 5.37 22.81 20.98
CA VAL A 259 5.51 23.70 22.14
C VAL A 259 5.53 22.90 23.44
N VAL A 260 4.56 21.99 23.63
CA VAL A 260 4.48 21.14 24.82
C VAL A 260 5.72 20.27 25.00
N ILE A 261 6.26 19.70 23.90
CA ILE A 261 7.46 18.87 23.93
C ILE A 261 8.69 19.72 24.27
N ALA A 262 8.80 20.93 23.73
CA ALA A 262 9.93 21.83 24.00
C ALA A 262 10.01 22.28 25.48
N GLU A 263 8.87 22.37 26.16
CA GLU A 263 8.79 22.69 27.59
C GLU A 263 9.11 21.50 28.50
N LYS A 264 9.16 20.29 27.95
CA LYS A 264 9.34 19.04 28.70
C LYS A 264 10.65 18.38 28.34
N ARG A 265 11.16 17.59 29.28
CA ARG A 265 12.25 16.66 28.99
C ARG A 265 11.72 15.51 28.14
N LEU A 266 12.50 15.04 27.16
CA LEU A 266 12.06 13.95 26.26
C LEU A 266 11.75 12.65 27.00
N GLU A 267 12.39 12.39 28.15
CA GLU A 267 12.11 11.25 29.01
C GLU A 267 10.74 11.34 29.71
N LYS A 268 10.10 12.51 29.67
CA LYS A 268 8.81 12.83 30.28
C LYS A 268 7.69 13.01 29.26
N VAL A 269 7.99 12.89 27.97
CA VAL A 269 6.99 12.87 26.89
C VAL A 269 6.79 11.44 26.48
N PHE A 270 5.55 10.96 26.58
CA PHE A 270 5.20 9.57 26.31
C PHE A 270 4.17 9.48 25.21
N ASN A 271 4.25 8.40 24.46
CA ASN A 271 3.25 7.99 23.49
C ASN A 271 2.79 6.56 23.80
N ALA A 272 1.49 6.32 23.75
CA ALA A 272 0.92 5.01 23.99
C ALA A 272 -0.13 4.64 22.94
N ASP A 273 -0.16 3.36 22.60
CA ASP A 273 -1.07 2.81 21.60
C ASP A 273 -1.26 1.30 21.80
N GLN A 274 -2.44 0.81 21.38
CA GLN A 274 -2.80 -0.59 21.45
C GLN A 274 -2.49 -1.29 20.14
N THR A 275 -1.87 -2.47 20.25
CA THR A 275 -1.57 -3.25 19.06
C THR A 275 -1.97 -4.71 19.23
N GLY A 276 -2.83 -5.18 18.34
CA GLY A 276 -3.26 -6.59 18.29
C GLY A 276 -2.19 -7.48 17.66
N ILE A 277 -1.87 -8.59 18.33
CA ILE A 277 -0.99 -9.65 17.83
C ILE A 277 -1.78 -10.95 17.77
N LYS A 278 -1.78 -11.59 16.60
CA LYS A 278 -2.43 -12.90 16.42
C LYS A 278 -1.76 -13.94 17.32
N GLN A 279 -2.56 -14.80 17.94
CA GLN A 279 -2.05 -15.87 18.81
C GLN A 279 -1.10 -16.80 18.05
N GLU A 280 -1.40 -17.07 16.78
CA GLU A 280 -0.51 -17.75 15.85
C GLU A 280 -0.38 -16.97 14.54
N MET A 281 0.80 -16.39 14.27
CA MET A 281 1.05 -15.64 13.03
C MET A 281 1.50 -16.52 11.88
N ILE A 282 0.83 -16.42 10.73
CA ILE A 282 1.18 -17.17 9.50
C ILE A 282 1.29 -16.19 8.33
N SER A 283 2.20 -16.48 7.40
CA SER A 283 2.31 -15.74 6.14
C SER A 283 1.20 -16.17 5.19
N GLY A 284 0.55 -15.23 4.52
CA GLY A 284 -0.41 -15.53 3.44
C GLY A 284 0.24 -16.09 2.16
N ARG A 285 1.57 -16.20 2.12
CA ARG A 285 2.35 -16.72 0.99
C ARG A 285 3.46 -17.65 1.47
N THR A 286 3.74 -18.69 0.69
CA THR A 286 4.88 -19.60 0.86
C THR A 286 5.47 -19.95 -0.49
N LEU A 287 6.72 -20.39 -0.51
CA LEU A 287 7.32 -20.97 -1.70
C LEU A 287 6.73 -22.37 -1.93
N ALA A 288 6.44 -22.68 -3.19
CA ALA A 288 5.87 -23.93 -3.66
C ALA A 288 6.49 -24.32 -5.00
N ILE A 289 6.37 -25.60 -5.38
CA ILE A 289 6.90 -26.06 -6.67
C ILE A 289 5.98 -25.56 -7.79
N LYS A 290 6.56 -25.11 -8.91
CA LYS A 290 5.79 -24.64 -10.08
C LYS A 290 4.79 -25.71 -10.54
N GLY A 291 3.53 -25.29 -10.75
CA GLY A 291 2.42 -26.17 -11.10
C GLY A 291 1.62 -26.74 -9.91
N GLU A 292 2.04 -26.49 -8.68
CA GLU A 292 1.30 -26.91 -7.48
C GLU A 292 0.05 -26.03 -7.28
N LYS A 293 -1.14 -26.60 -7.54
CA LYS A 293 -2.40 -25.85 -7.53
C LYS A 293 -2.96 -25.57 -6.13
N LYS A 294 -2.63 -26.39 -5.12
CA LYS A 294 -3.22 -26.31 -3.77
C LYS A 294 -2.15 -26.32 -2.70
N ILE A 295 -1.86 -25.15 -2.14
CA ILE A 295 -0.84 -24.98 -1.11
C ILE A 295 -1.48 -25.04 0.28
N LYS A 296 -0.90 -25.83 1.19
CA LYS A 296 -1.37 -25.96 2.58
C LYS A 296 -0.25 -25.63 3.56
N ALA A 297 -0.58 -24.95 4.65
CA ALA A 297 0.30 -24.72 5.79
C ALA A 297 -0.32 -25.34 7.05
N VAL A 298 0.51 -26.01 7.86
CA VAL A 298 0.07 -26.62 9.12
C VAL A 298 0.14 -25.58 10.23
N VAL A 299 -0.90 -25.57 11.07
CA VAL A 299 -1.05 -24.68 12.23
C VAL A 299 -1.44 -25.53 13.44
N LYS A 300 -1.11 -25.09 14.66
CA LYS A 300 -1.50 -25.84 15.85
C LYS A 300 -2.99 -25.67 16.13
N ARG A 301 -3.52 -24.45 15.95
CA ARG A 301 -4.94 -24.14 16.15
C ARG A 301 -5.43 -23.14 15.11
N VAL A 302 -6.45 -23.51 14.33
CA VAL A 302 -7.04 -22.61 13.31
C VAL A 302 -7.54 -21.31 13.95
N ASN A 303 -8.21 -21.40 15.11
CA ASN A 303 -8.71 -20.21 15.81
C ASN A 303 -7.60 -19.27 16.29
N ALA A 304 -6.39 -19.78 16.57
CA ALA A 304 -5.27 -18.93 16.98
C ALA A 304 -4.77 -18.03 15.82
N THR A 305 -5.12 -18.36 14.57
CA THR A 305 -4.76 -17.56 13.39
C THR A 305 -5.70 -16.38 13.15
N THR A 306 -6.87 -16.40 13.80
CA THR A 306 -7.90 -15.36 13.71
C THR A 306 -7.99 -14.53 14.98
N HIS A 307 -7.80 -15.15 16.15
CA HIS A 307 -7.83 -14.46 17.43
C HIS A 307 -6.49 -13.77 17.74
N SER A 308 -6.57 -12.67 18.46
CA SER A 308 -5.41 -11.89 18.90
C SER A 308 -5.43 -11.66 20.41
N TYR A 309 -4.26 -11.39 20.96
CA TYR A 309 -4.11 -10.71 22.24
C TYR A 309 -3.64 -9.29 21.98
N THR A 310 -3.94 -8.38 22.90
CA THR A 310 -3.60 -6.96 22.77
C THR A 310 -2.37 -6.64 23.60
N VAL A 311 -1.45 -5.86 23.02
CA VAL A 311 -0.30 -5.30 23.72
C VAL A 311 -0.43 -3.79 23.75
N GLN A 312 -0.44 -3.21 24.94
CA GLN A 312 -0.50 -1.76 25.13
C GLN A 312 0.93 -1.24 25.27
N VAL A 313 1.47 -0.74 24.17
CA VAL A 313 2.83 -0.22 24.11
C VAL A 313 2.86 1.19 24.71
N LEU A 314 3.94 1.50 25.42
CA LEU A 314 4.24 2.81 25.98
C LEU A 314 5.71 3.13 25.71
N ILE A 315 5.99 4.19 24.97
CA ILE A 315 7.33 4.65 24.65
C ILE A 315 7.51 6.10 25.11
N SER A 316 8.76 6.48 25.41
CA SER A 316 9.12 7.88 25.64
C SER A 316 9.75 8.49 24.40
N ALA A 317 9.65 9.81 24.26
CA ALA A 317 10.32 10.56 23.19
C ALA A 317 11.86 10.49 23.30
N ALA A 318 12.41 10.09 24.45
CA ALA A 318 13.83 9.76 24.60
C ALA A 318 14.23 8.39 24.01
N GLY A 319 13.29 7.67 23.38
CA GLY A 319 13.56 6.39 22.74
C GLY A 319 13.47 5.18 23.66
N LYS A 320 12.89 5.31 24.86
CA LYS A 320 12.78 4.17 25.80
C LYS A 320 11.41 3.50 25.70
N LEU A 321 11.40 2.18 25.52
CA LEU A 321 10.22 1.33 25.76
C LEU A 321 10.01 1.17 27.27
N VAL A 322 8.83 1.53 27.76
CA VAL A 322 8.50 1.51 29.19
C VAL A 322 8.05 0.11 29.60
N LEU A 323 8.62 -0.40 30.70
CA LEU A 323 8.32 -1.71 31.27
C LEU A 323 7.69 -1.54 32.66
N PRO A 324 6.84 -2.49 33.10
CA PRO A 324 6.33 -3.62 32.32
C PRO A 324 5.26 -3.18 31.30
N VAL A 325 5.17 -3.89 30.17
CA VAL A 325 4.15 -3.64 29.14
C VAL A 325 2.85 -4.39 29.49
N MET A 326 1.69 -3.74 29.37
CA MET A 326 0.42 -4.44 29.58
C MET A 326 0.12 -5.36 28.39
N VAL A 327 -0.21 -6.62 28.71
CA VAL A 327 -0.63 -7.62 27.73
C VAL A 327 -2.00 -8.17 28.15
N VAL A 328 -2.99 -8.08 27.26
CA VAL A 328 -4.35 -8.55 27.49
C VAL A 328 -4.61 -9.81 26.68
N PHE A 329 -4.67 -10.95 27.36
CA PHE A 329 -4.93 -12.26 26.76
C PHE A 329 -6.44 -12.50 26.55
N CYS A 330 -6.77 -13.23 25.49
CA CYS A 330 -8.12 -13.70 25.22
C CYS A 330 -8.42 -14.96 26.04
N GLU A 331 -9.21 -14.82 27.09
CA GLU A 331 -9.60 -15.91 28.00
C GLU A 331 -11.12 -15.83 28.26
N PRO A 332 -11.96 -16.50 27.45
CA PRO A 332 -13.41 -16.54 27.66
C PRO A 332 -13.80 -17.06 29.06
N LYS A 333 -12.96 -17.92 29.64
CA LYS A 333 -13.01 -18.34 31.03
C LYS A 333 -11.60 -18.27 31.59
N ARG A 334 -11.32 -17.24 32.39
CA ARG A 334 -10.00 -17.06 33.02
C ARG A 334 -9.68 -18.25 33.93
N PRO A 335 -8.61 -19.02 33.67
CA PRO A 335 -8.26 -20.15 34.53
C PRO A 335 -7.61 -19.69 35.84
N ALA A 336 -7.75 -20.50 36.90
CA ALA A 336 -7.19 -20.18 38.22
C ALA A 336 -5.66 -20.04 38.21
N CYS A 337 -4.96 -20.78 37.35
CA CYS A 337 -3.51 -20.71 37.20
C CYS A 337 -3.01 -19.51 36.38
N PHE A 338 -3.90 -18.62 35.90
CA PHE A 338 -3.54 -17.53 34.99
C PHE A 338 -2.41 -16.66 35.55
N GLU A 339 -2.53 -16.20 36.79
CA GLU A 339 -1.51 -15.33 37.39
C GLU A 339 -0.21 -16.07 37.68
N GLN A 340 -0.30 -17.27 38.24
CA GLN A 340 0.86 -18.10 38.57
C GLN A 340 1.70 -18.44 37.34
N GLN A 341 1.04 -18.75 36.20
CA GLN A 341 1.74 -19.06 34.95
C GLN A 341 2.43 -17.84 34.34
N LEU A 342 1.90 -16.64 34.58
CA LEU A 342 2.41 -15.40 33.97
C LEU A 342 3.38 -14.63 34.87
N LEU A 343 3.42 -14.95 36.17
CA LEU A 343 4.33 -14.36 37.15
C LEU A 343 5.83 -14.39 36.75
N PRO A 344 6.36 -15.41 36.06
CA PRO A 344 7.77 -15.43 35.66
C PRO A 344 8.16 -14.38 34.61
N PHE A 345 7.22 -13.85 33.84
CA PHE A 345 7.50 -12.92 32.73
C PHE A 345 7.58 -11.48 33.23
N LYS A 346 8.79 -11.01 33.51
CA LYS A 346 9.04 -9.72 34.19
C LYS A 346 8.82 -8.50 33.31
N ASN A 347 8.89 -8.65 31.98
CA ASN A 347 8.76 -7.51 31.06
C ASN A 347 7.30 -7.18 30.77
N ILE A 348 6.36 -8.03 31.19
CA ILE A 348 4.92 -7.86 30.95
C ILE A 348 4.12 -7.82 32.24
N LYS A 349 3.00 -7.11 32.19
CA LYS A 349 1.93 -7.18 33.19
C LYS A 349 0.70 -7.74 32.51
N ALA A 350 0.34 -8.96 32.88
CA ALA A 350 -0.66 -9.73 32.16
C ALA A 350 -2.07 -9.55 32.74
N TYR A 351 -3.02 -9.31 31.85
CA TYR A 351 -4.46 -9.20 32.13
C TYR A 351 -5.23 -10.08 31.15
N SER A 352 -6.52 -10.28 31.39
CA SER A 352 -7.35 -11.10 30.51
C SER A 352 -8.74 -10.52 30.33
N THR A 353 -9.28 -10.65 29.13
CA THR A 353 -10.68 -10.38 28.81
C THR A 353 -11.22 -11.50 27.92
N ASN A 354 -12.55 -11.57 27.75
CA ASN A 354 -13.17 -12.60 26.92
C ASN A 354 -12.73 -12.56 25.45
N SER A 355 -12.37 -11.37 24.94
CA SER A 355 -11.97 -11.14 23.55
C SER A 355 -10.47 -10.90 23.36
N GLY A 356 -9.71 -10.70 24.44
CA GLY A 356 -8.32 -10.23 24.36
C GLY A 356 -8.17 -8.76 23.99
N ILE A 357 -9.28 -8.01 23.91
CA ILE A 357 -9.30 -6.56 23.67
C ILE A 357 -9.34 -5.85 25.03
N MET A 358 -8.68 -4.71 25.10
CA MET A 358 -8.66 -3.86 26.28
C MET A 358 -10.02 -3.18 26.49
N THR A 359 -10.54 -3.23 27.72
CA THR A 359 -11.78 -2.52 28.11
C THR A 359 -11.44 -1.16 28.69
N SER A 360 -12.41 -0.24 28.77
CA SER A 360 -12.18 1.06 29.43
C SER A 360 -11.71 0.93 30.88
N GLN A 361 -12.21 -0.09 31.60
CA GLN A 361 -11.75 -0.40 32.96
C GLN A 361 -10.27 -0.79 32.98
N LEU A 362 -9.82 -1.59 32.01
CA LEU A 362 -8.38 -1.88 31.86
C LEU A 362 -7.59 -0.65 31.43
N GLY A 363 -8.19 0.30 30.70
CA GLY A 363 -7.60 1.62 30.43
C GLY A 363 -7.29 2.41 31.69
N ILE A 364 -8.26 2.47 32.61
CA ILE A 364 -8.07 3.08 33.94
C ILE A 364 -6.97 2.34 34.70
N THR A 365 -7.05 1.00 34.76
CA THR A 365 -6.04 0.18 35.44
C THR A 365 -4.65 0.38 34.84
N TRP A 366 -4.52 0.44 33.51
CA TRP A 366 -3.25 0.68 32.83
C TRP A 366 -2.65 2.03 33.22
N LEU A 367 -3.47 3.09 33.24
CA LEU A 367 -3.03 4.43 33.61
C LEU A 367 -2.47 4.44 35.04
N GLN A 368 -3.16 3.79 35.98
CA GLN A 368 -2.81 3.73 37.39
C GLN A 368 -1.62 2.81 37.69
N ASP A 369 -1.61 1.62 37.09
CA ASP A 369 -0.66 0.55 37.43
C ASP A 369 0.65 0.60 36.64
N ILE A 370 0.65 1.22 35.47
CA ILE A 370 1.77 1.17 34.53
C ILE A 370 2.22 2.58 34.15
N TYR A 371 1.33 3.41 33.63
CA TYR A 371 1.75 4.73 33.17
C TYR A 371 2.24 5.61 34.34
N LYS A 372 1.41 5.86 35.36
CA LYS A 372 1.77 6.76 36.47
C LYS A 372 3.06 6.36 37.20
N PRO A 373 3.26 5.09 37.61
CA PRO A 373 4.45 4.71 38.36
C PRO A 373 5.73 4.86 37.55
N ASN A 374 5.65 4.75 36.22
CA ASN A 374 6.82 4.83 35.34
C ASN A 374 7.07 6.22 34.77
N ALA A 375 6.01 7.00 34.51
CA ALA A 375 6.13 8.34 33.96
C ALA A 375 6.54 9.37 35.02
N GLY A 376 6.09 9.16 36.27
CA GLY A 376 6.29 10.09 37.39
C GLY A 376 5.61 11.44 37.17
N GLU A 377 5.88 12.40 38.04
CA GLU A 377 5.27 13.73 37.96
C GLU A 377 5.72 14.53 36.72
N ASN A 378 4.87 15.50 36.35
CA ASN A 378 5.07 16.46 35.26
C ASN A 378 5.26 15.85 33.87
N SER A 379 4.82 14.61 33.66
CA SER A 379 4.86 13.92 32.37
C SER A 379 3.69 14.29 31.46
N VAL A 380 3.91 14.10 30.17
CA VAL A 380 2.93 14.28 29.10
C VAL A 380 2.65 12.93 28.46
N LEU A 381 1.37 12.59 28.30
CA LEU A 381 0.94 11.38 27.60
C LEU A 381 0.19 11.75 26.33
N MET A 382 0.61 11.18 25.21
CA MET A 382 -0.09 11.28 23.93
C MET A 382 -0.73 9.94 23.57
N VAL A 383 -2.04 9.96 23.30
CA VAL A 383 -2.86 8.76 23.02
C VAL A 383 -3.90 9.03 21.95
N ASP A 384 -4.40 7.97 21.31
CA ASP A 384 -5.47 8.08 20.33
C ASP A 384 -6.81 8.56 20.95
N SER A 385 -7.81 8.77 20.09
CA SER A 385 -9.13 9.25 20.52
C SER A 385 -10.05 8.15 21.09
N TRP A 386 -9.51 7.02 21.56
CA TRP A 386 -10.30 5.93 22.12
C TRP A 386 -11.02 6.36 23.41
N THR A 387 -12.28 5.92 23.56
CA THR A 387 -13.14 6.30 24.69
C THR A 387 -12.62 5.80 26.04
N GLY A 388 -11.86 4.70 26.06
CA GLY A 388 -11.26 4.18 27.27
C GLY A 388 -10.23 5.13 27.90
N TYR A 389 -9.46 5.86 27.07
CA TYR A 389 -8.53 6.87 27.59
C TYR A 389 -9.27 8.07 28.18
N ARG A 390 -10.37 8.52 27.56
CA ARG A 390 -11.19 9.62 28.12
C ARG A 390 -11.70 9.27 29.51
N GLN A 391 -12.24 8.07 29.70
CA GLN A 391 -12.70 7.61 31.02
C GLN A 391 -11.55 7.49 32.02
N ALA A 392 -10.37 7.06 31.57
CA ALA A 392 -9.18 7.01 32.44
C ALA A 392 -8.73 8.41 32.88
N ILE A 393 -8.77 9.40 31.98
CA ILE A 393 -8.45 10.81 32.26
C ILE A 393 -9.47 11.41 33.22
N ASP A 394 -10.76 11.17 33.00
CA ASP A 394 -11.83 11.72 33.86
C ASP A 394 -11.71 11.20 35.31
N GLN A 395 -11.28 9.95 35.49
CA GLN A 395 -11.03 9.36 36.82
C GLN A 395 -9.70 9.76 37.44
N ASP A 396 -8.80 10.36 36.64
CA ASP A 396 -7.45 10.74 37.07
C ASP A 396 -7.43 11.98 37.97
N ASN A 397 -8.51 12.78 37.94
CA ASN A 397 -8.62 14.09 38.57
C ASN A 397 -7.50 15.08 38.15
N GLY A 398 -6.99 14.95 36.93
CA GLY A 398 -6.05 15.91 36.32
C GLY A 398 -4.59 15.79 36.77
N SER A 399 -4.18 14.67 37.38
CA SER A 399 -2.78 14.45 37.78
C SER A 399 -1.84 14.22 36.59
N VAL A 400 -2.38 13.76 35.46
CA VAL A 400 -1.64 13.50 34.22
C VAL A 400 -2.06 14.49 33.13
N GLN A 401 -1.08 15.13 32.50
CA GLN A 401 -1.31 15.92 31.30
C GLN A 401 -1.45 14.99 30.07
N VAL A 402 -2.68 14.76 29.63
CA VAL A 402 -2.96 13.91 28.47
C VAL A 402 -3.37 14.75 27.26
N HIS A 403 -2.74 14.48 26.11
CA HIS A 403 -3.09 15.05 24.82
C HIS A 403 -3.67 13.96 23.91
N ILE A 404 -4.91 14.17 23.49
CA ILE A 404 -5.64 13.23 22.64
C ILE A 404 -5.43 13.62 21.19
N LEU A 405 -4.99 12.68 20.35
CA LEU A 405 -4.87 12.92 18.92
C LEU A 405 -6.23 13.28 18.29
N PRO A 406 -6.24 14.16 17.26
CA PRO A 406 -7.44 14.43 16.49
C PRO A 406 -8.06 13.14 15.94
N PRO A 407 -9.40 12.99 15.94
CA PRO A 407 -10.04 11.81 15.36
C PRO A 407 -9.59 11.58 13.92
N LYS A 408 -9.40 10.31 13.53
CA LYS A 408 -8.98 9.88 12.18
C LYS A 408 -7.57 10.33 11.76
N SER A 409 -6.74 10.78 12.70
CA SER A 409 -5.34 11.16 12.43
C SER A 409 -4.31 10.08 12.74
N THR A 410 -4.73 8.91 13.25
CA THR A 410 -3.81 7.87 13.76
C THR A 410 -2.77 7.45 12.72
N SER A 411 -3.17 7.27 11.45
CA SER A 411 -2.26 6.84 10.37
C SER A 411 -1.17 7.86 10.00
N VAL A 412 -1.27 9.11 10.46
CA VAL A 412 -0.36 10.21 10.11
C VAL A 412 0.25 10.92 11.31
N ALA A 413 -0.36 10.85 12.49
CA ALA A 413 0.04 11.61 13.66
C ALA A 413 0.34 10.74 14.90
N GLN A 414 0.06 9.43 14.87
CA GLN A 414 0.37 8.53 15.99
C GLN A 414 1.73 7.81 15.77
N PRO A 415 2.84 8.25 16.41
CA PRO A 415 4.14 7.59 16.39
C PRO A 415 4.13 6.06 16.40
N LEU A 416 3.41 5.46 17.35
CA LEU A 416 3.40 4.00 17.48
C LEU A 416 2.78 3.32 16.25
N ASP A 417 1.76 3.91 15.61
CA ASP A 417 1.13 3.36 14.42
C ASP A 417 1.87 3.71 13.12
N VAL A 418 2.39 4.93 13.02
CA VAL A 418 3.16 5.39 11.86
C VAL A 418 4.45 4.58 11.71
N TYR A 419 5.10 4.25 12.82
CA TYR A 419 6.39 3.59 12.79
C TYR A 419 6.47 2.33 13.66
N PHE A 420 6.49 2.43 14.99
CA PHE A 420 6.97 1.36 15.90
C PHE A 420 6.23 0.02 15.80
N ASN A 421 4.90 0.03 15.67
CA ASN A 421 4.06 -1.17 15.67
C ASN A 421 4.43 -2.13 14.54
N ARG A 422 4.86 -1.61 13.38
CA ARG A 422 5.21 -2.41 12.20
C ARG A 422 6.50 -3.23 12.37
N PRO A 423 7.68 -2.66 12.69
CA PRO A 423 8.89 -3.42 12.97
C PRO A 423 8.71 -4.34 14.18
N PHE A 424 7.97 -3.91 15.21
CA PHE A 424 7.64 -4.75 16.36
C PHE A 424 6.89 -6.03 15.94
N LYS A 425 5.77 -5.91 15.22
CA LYS A 425 5.02 -7.08 14.71
C LYS A 425 5.82 -7.92 13.72
N ASN A 426 6.65 -7.30 12.88
CA ASN A 426 7.52 -8.03 11.96
C ASN A 426 8.57 -8.86 12.71
N PHE A 427 9.17 -8.33 13.77
CA PHE A 427 10.10 -9.07 14.60
C PHE A 427 9.43 -10.28 15.23
N ILE A 428 8.25 -10.09 15.84
CA ILE A 428 7.47 -11.18 16.44
C ILE A 428 7.17 -12.24 15.37
N ARG A 429 6.73 -11.84 14.17
CA ARG A 429 6.45 -12.76 13.06
C ARG A 429 7.68 -13.59 12.65
N LEU A 430 8.84 -12.94 12.53
CA LEU A 430 10.09 -13.61 12.19
C LEU A 430 10.50 -14.59 13.30
N LEU A 431 10.43 -14.17 14.56
CA LEU A 431 10.76 -15.01 15.71
C LEU A 431 9.80 -16.20 15.83
N SER A 432 8.49 -16.00 15.67
CA SER A 432 7.49 -17.08 15.65
C SER A 432 7.77 -18.09 14.53
N CYS A 433 8.15 -17.62 13.34
CA CYS A 433 8.50 -18.52 12.24
C CYS A 433 9.76 -19.35 12.55
N LYS A 434 10.80 -18.73 13.12
CA LYS A 434 12.02 -19.45 13.53
C LYS A 434 11.73 -20.47 14.62
N ILE A 435 10.94 -20.10 15.63
CA ILE A 435 10.58 -20.99 16.74
C ILE A 435 9.80 -22.20 16.23
N ARG A 436 8.75 -22.00 15.41
CA ARG A 436 7.98 -23.14 14.86
C ARG A 436 8.81 -24.07 13.98
N ARG A 437 9.79 -23.52 13.25
CA ARG A 437 10.67 -24.31 12.38
C ARG A 437 11.67 -25.15 13.19
N ASN A 438 12.27 -24.55 14.22
CA ASN A 438 13.40 -25.16 14.93
C ASN A 438 12.99 -25.88 16.23
N PHE A 439 11.85 -25.53 16.83
CA PHE A 439 11.35 -26.03 18.11
C PHE A 439 9.89 -26.48 17.97
N LYS A 440 9.65 -27.57 17.24
CA LYS A 440 8.29 -28.05 16.89
C LYS A 440 7.41 -28.44 18.10
N GLU A 441 8.05 -28.81 19.20
CA GLU A 441 7.39 -29.14 20.47
C GLU A 441 6.89 -27.89 21.21
N PHE A 442 7.44 -26.71 20.91
CA PHE A 442 7.05 -25.47 21.55
C PHE A 442 5.78 -24.90 20.91
N ASP A 443 4.69 -24.86 21.66
CA ASP A 443 3.41 -24.35 21.19
C ASP A 443 3.27 -22.84 21.47
N LEU A 444 3.49 -22.03 20.44
CA LEU A 444 3.29 -20.58 20.50
C LEU A 444 1.82 -20.14 20.58
N SER A 445 0.87 -21.04 20.31
CA SER A 445 -0.56 -20.71 20.36
C SER A 445 -1.15 -20.77 21.77
N ASN A 446 -0.44 -21.36 22.73
CA ASN A 446 -0.84 -21.40 24.12
C ASN A 446 -0.37 -20.13 24.88
N ARG A 447 -0.96 -19.86 26.05
CA ARG A 447 -0.70 -18.65 26.82
C ARG A 447 0.78 -18.46 27.17
N GLU A 448 1.45 -19.52 27.59
CA GLU A 448 2.86 -19.46 27.97
C GLU A 448 3.79 -19.22 26.79
N GLY A 449 3.51 -19.84 25.64
CA GLY A 449 4.22 -19.60 24.39
C GLY A 449 4.03 -18.17 23.90
N MET A 450 2.81 -17.65 23.97
CA MET A 450 2.52 -16.24 23.66
C MET A 450 3.25 -15.30 24.62
N ALA A 451 3.20 -15.57 25.94
CA ALA A 451 3.87 -14.79 26.96
C ALA A 451 5.40 -14.81 26.81
N THR A 452 5.98 -15.97 26.53
CA THR A 452 7.42 -16.14 26.27
C THR A 452 7.85 -15.33 25.05
N LEU A 453 7.10 -15.43 23.96
CA LEU A 453 7.39 -14.73 22.71
C LEU A 453 7.36 -13.20 22.92
N ILE A 454 6.34 -12.70 23.62
CA ILE A 454 6.20 -11.25 23.83
C ILE A 454 7.22 -10.73 24.86
N ASP A 455 7.50 -11.47 25.93
CA ASP A 455 8.47 -11.09 26.95
C ASP A 455 9.89 -10.99 26.37
N ILE A 456 10.30 -11.98 25.56
CA ILE A 456 11.58 -11.94 24.83
C ILE A 456 11.63 -10.76 23.86
N THR A 457 10.54 -10.53 23.12
CA THR A 457 10.48 -9.42 22.15
C THR A 457 10.63 -8.08 22.86
N ILE A 458 9.88 -7.86 23.93
CA ILE A 458 9.94 -6.63 24.72
C ILE A 458 11.32 -6.45 25.35
N GLY A 459 11.90 -7.52 25.91
CA GLY A 459 13.27 -7.51 26.43
C GLY A 459 14.32 -7.15 25.36
N GLN A 460 14.11 -7.58 24.12
CA GLN A 460 14.99 -7.20 23.01
C GLN A 460 14.82 -5.71 22.66
N PHE A 461 13.58 -5.23 22.52
CA PHE A 461 13.28 -3.85 22.15
C PHE A 461 13.56 -2.83 23.25
N SER A 462 13.75 -3.26 24.51
CA SER A 462 14.20 -2.41 25.61
C SER A 462 15.72 -2.19 25.62
N ALA A 463 16.47 -2.91 24.78
CA ALA A 463 17.92 -2.76 24.69
C ALA A 463 18.31 -1.40 24.07
N PRO A 464 19.40 -0.75 24.53
CA PRO A 464 19.80 0.59 24.07
C PRO A 464 19.99 0.74 22.56
N VAL A 465 20.32 -0.36 21.85
CA VAL A 465 20.46 -0.37 20.39
C VAL A 465 19.19 0.06 19.66
N PHE A 466 18.02 -0.12 20.27
CA PHE A 466 16.73 0.30 19.69
C PHE A 466 16.30 1.71 20.10
N ASN A 467 17.05 2.40 20.96
CA ASN A 467 16.64 3.73 21.44
C ASN A 467 16.48 4.73 20.30
N ALA A 468 17.44 4.76 19.37
CA ALA A 468 17.34 5.63 18.20
C ALA A 468 16.10 5.30 17.36
N MET A 469 15.82 4.01 17.13
CA MET A 469 14.63 3.57 16.39
C MET A 469 13.33 4.05 17.06
N ILE A 470 13.26 4.02 18.40
CA ILE A 470 12.07 4.44 19.15
C ILE A 470 11.99 5.97 19.25
N GLN A 471 13.11 6.69 19.35
CA GLN A 471 13.13 8.14 19.46
C GLN A 471 12.57 8.83 18.19
N TYR A 472 12.83 8.25 17.01
CA TYR A 472 12.34 8.77 15.73
C TYR A 472 11.03 8.09 15.27
N SER A 473 10.33 7.40 16.18
CA SER A 473 9.07 6.74 15.86
C SER A 473 7.90 7.71 15.76
#